data_AF-A0A916B1M9-F1
#
_entry.id   AF-A0A916B1M9-F1
#
_cell.length_a   1.000
_cell.length_b   1.000
_cell.length_c   1.000
_cell.angle_alpha   90.00
_cell.angle_beta   90.00
_cell.angle_gamma   90.00
#
_symmetry.space_group_name_H-M   'P 1'
#
loop_
_entity.id
_entity.type
_entity.pdbx_description
1 polymer ?
#
loop_
_entity_poly.entity_id
_entity_poly.type
_entity_poly.pdbx_seq_one_letter_code
_entity_poly.pdbx_strand_id
1 'polypeptide(L)'
;MELTEDYQSFISWQCRLRKLAMREQGGRPSVGMSAGVCALAGGDEQGRISFLINRRNPADRTSEFRHIIRKTHDPSEWVKNGLRILAELHYHETDQFEPELTALFSDDSTIADALLKAGQCRLRFAEGSIEYEFDFDVRSIDRDEEYFQATYWHNHLFNPALPGQVRVLGFSPRL
;
A
#
# COMPACT_ATOMS: atom_id res chain seq x y z
N MET A 1 13.54 3.71 16.18
CA MET A 1 14.40 3.34 15.03
C MET A 1 14.33 4.52 14.07
N GLU A 2 15.43 5.22 13.84
CA GLU A 2 15.44 6.35 12.90
C GLU A 2 15.45 5.81 11.47
N LEU A 3 14.54 6.31 10.63
CA LEU A 3 14.51 6.00 9.21
C LEU A 3 15.73 6.60 8.52
N THR A 4 16.37 5.86 7.61
CA THR A 4 17.43 6.41 6.77
C THR A 4 16.90 7.56 5.91
N GLU A 5 17.75 8.52 5.58
CA GLU A 5 17.41 9.69 4.73
C GLU A 5 16.83 9.25 3.37
N ASP A 6 17.32 8.13 2.85
CA ASP A 6 16.84 7.56 1.58
C ASP A 6 15.41 7.03 1.69
N TYR A 7 15.07 6.30 2.75
CA TYR A 7 13.70 5.83 2.96
C TYR A 7 12.72 6.99 3.22
N GLN A 8 13.15 8.03 3.93
CA GLN A 8 12.35 9.25 4.10
C GLN A 8 12.08 9.95 2.76
N SER A 9 13.07 9.98 1.88
CA SER A 9 12.95 10.50 0.52
C SER A 9 11.98 9.66 -0.33
N PHE A 10 12.05 8.33 -0.19
CA PHE A 10 11.09 7.40 -0.79
C PHE A 10 9.65 7.67 -0.31
N ILE A 11 9.40 7.79 0.99
CA ILE A 11 8.06 8.10 1.51
C ILE A 11 7.57 9.46 1.01
N SER A 12 8.44 10.48 0.99
CA SER A 12 8.13 11.79 0.42
C SER A 12 7.72 11.69 -1.05
N TRP A 13 8.43 10.87 -1.83
CA TRP A 13 8.10 10.62 -3.23
C TRP A 13 6.76 9.89 -3.38
N GLN A 14 6.51 8.84 -2.61
CA GLN A 14 5.24 8.10 -2.60
C GLN A 14 4.04 8.99 -2.22
N CYS A 15 4.24 9.93 -1.30
CA CYS A 15 3.28 10.97 -0.93
C CYS A 15 2.91 11.87 -2.13
N ARG A 16 3.91 12.32 -2.91
CA ARG A 16 3.68 13.11 -4.13
C ARG A 16 2.90 12.34 -5.18
N LEU A 17 3.27 11.08 -5.44
CA LEU A 17 2.57 10.23 -6.41
C LEU A 17 1.11 10.00 -6.03
N ARG A 18 0.84 9.65 -4.77
CA ARG A 18 -0.53 9.44 -4.28
C ARG A 18 -1.35 10.73 -4.33
N LYS A 19 -0.77 11.87 -3.98
CA LYS A 19 -1.46 13.17 -4.08
C LYS A 19 -1.88 13.48 -5.52
N LEU A 20 -1.00 13.24 -6.49
CA LEU A 20 -1.31 13.41 -7.91
C LEU A 20 -2.42 12.44 -8.35
N ALA A 21 -2.29 11.16 -8.00
CA ALA A 21 -3.27 10.12 -8.34
C ALA A 21 -4.68 10.47 -7.84
N MET A 22 -4.80 10.90 -6.57
CA MET A 22 -6.09 11.22 -5.95
C MET A 22 -6.72 12.51 -6.48
N ARG A 23 -5.92 13.51 -6.85
CA ARG A 23 -6.42 14.84 -7.26
C ARG A 23 -6.69 14.94 -8.76
N GLU A 24 -5.87 14.29 -9.58
CA GLU A 24 -5.85 14.53 -11.03
C GLU A 24 -6.14 13.27 -11.85
N GLN A 25 -5.94 12.07 -11.30
CA GLN A 25 -6.04 10.81 -12.05
C GLN A 25 -7.20 9.91 -11.58
N GLY A 26 -8.15 10.47 -10.81
CA GLY A 26 -9.33 9.74 -10.33
C GLY A 26 -9.00 8.54 -9.45
N GLY A 27 -7.88 8.59 -8.73
CA GLY A 27 -7.43 7.51 -7.84
C GLY A 27 -6.70 6.37 -8.49
N ARG A 28 -6.42 6.45 -9.79
CA ARG A 28 -5.69 5.39 -10.49
C ARG A 28 -4.23 5.37 -10.03
N PRO A 29 -3.72 4.23 -9.51
CA PRO A 29 -2.33 4.14 -9.10
C PRO A 29 -1.41 4.24 -10.33
N SER A 30 -0.30 4.97 -10.17
CA SER A 30 0.76 5.03 -11.17
C SER A 30 1.74 3.86 -11.01
N VAL A 31 2.68 3.69 -11.94
CA VAL A 31 3.64 2.57 -11.88
C VAL A 31 4.53 2.66 -10.63
N GLY A 32 4.90 3.88 -10.21
CA GLY A 32 5.67 4.11 -8.99
C GLY A 32 4.92 3.77 -7.69
N MET A 33 3.60 3.58 -7.75
CA MET A 33 2.78 3.11 -6.62
C MET A 33 2.65 1.58 -6.55
N SER A 34 3.39 0.87 -7.41
CA SER A 34 3.58 -0.58 -7.35
C SER A 34 5.07 -0.88 -7.16
N ALA A 35 5.36 -2.08 -6.68
CA ALA A 35 6.72 -2.55 -6.42
C ALA A 35 7.02 -3.78 -7.26
N GLY A 36 8.18 -3.78 -7.91
CA GLY A 36 8.79 -4.98 -8.48
C GLY A 36 9.37 -5.86 -7.37
N VAL A 37 9.04 -7.14 -7.39
CA VAL A 37 9.55 -8.13 -6.44
C VAL A 37 10.80 -8.77 -7.03
N CYS A 38 11.92 -8.59 -6.34
CA CYS A 38 13.21 -9.16 -6.70
C CYS A 38 13.69 -10.12 -5.60
N ALA A 39 14.49 -11.11 -6.00
CA ALA A 39 15.20 -11.94 -5.03
C ALA A 39 16.31 -11.14 -4.34
N LEU A 40 16.61 -11.44 -3.06
CA LEU A 40 17.70 -10.78 -2.32
C LEU A 40 19.08 -11.02 -2.97
N ALA A 41 19.28 -12.16 -3.63
CA ALA A 41 20.49 -12.47 -4.38
C ALA A 41 20.65 -11.62 -5.66
N GLY A 42 19.70 -10.72 -5.94
CA GLY A 42 19.58 -10.01 -7.20
C GLY A 42 18.90 -10.87 -8.28
N GLY A 43 18.75 -10.28 -9.46
CA GLY A 43 18.11 -10.91 -10.61
C GLY A 43 16.94 -10.10 -11.14
N ASP A 44 16.23 -10.68 -12.10
CA ASP A 44 15.09 -10.05 -12.76
C ASP A 44 13.87 -9.97 -11.81
N GLU A 45 13.02 -8.98 -12.10
CA GLU A 45 11.73 -8.79 -11.42
C GLU A 45 10.85 -10.02 -11.65
N GLN A 46 10.45 -10.68 -10.56
CA GLN A 46 9.63 -11.90 -10.59
C GLN A 46 8.12 -11.60 -10.71
N GLY A 47 7.72 -10.36 -10.42
CA GLY A 47 6.35 -9.90 -10.48
C GLY A 47 6.19 -8.53 -9.83
N ARG A 48 5.00 -7.94 -9.94
CA ARG A 48 4.67 -6.66 -9.31
C ARG A 48 3.56 -6.80 -8.29
N ILE A 49 3.68 -6.05 -7.20
CA ILE A 49 2.67 -5.97 -6.15
C ILE A 49 2.20 -4.52 -5.98
N SER A 50 0.91 -4.35 -5.72
CA SER A 50 0.34 -3.07 -5.27
C SER A 50 0.47 -2.97 -3.77
N PHE A 51 1.02 -1.87 -3.27
CA PHE A 51 1.28 -1.68 -1.84
C PHE A 51 0.68 -0.37 -1.33
N LEU A 52 0.51 -0.29 -0.02
CA LEU A 52 0.11 0.91 0.70
C LEU A 52 1.24 1.37 1.62
N ILE A 53 1.44 2.69 1.65
CA ILE A 53 2.14 3.35 2.75
C ILE A 53 1.13 3.53 3.89
N ASN A 54 1.47 3.05 5.08
CA ASN A 54 0.56 3.06 6.21
C ASN A 54 0.69 4.38 6.96
N ARG A 55 -0.44 5.02 7.29
CA ARG A 55 -0.42 6.18 8.21
C ARG A 55 -0.32 5.69 9.65
N ARG A 56 0.35 6.48 10.49
CA ARG A 56 0.24 6.37 11.95
C ARG A 56 -1.23 6.55 12.33
N ASN A 57 -1.75 5.67 13.18
CA ASN A 57 -3.15 5.65 13.64
C ASN A 57 -4.19 5.61 12.49
N PRO A 58 -4.31 4.49 11.76
CA PRO A 58 -5.19 4.41 10.60
C PRO A 58 -6.69 4.28 10.94
N ALA A 59 -7.05 4.12 12.22
CA ALA A 59 -8.39 3.75 12.68
C ALA A 59 -9.51 4.69 12.21
N ASP A 60 -9.30 6.00 12.28
CA ASP A 60 -10.30 7.00 11.91
C ASP A 60 -10.66 6.91 10.42
N ARG A 61 -9.64 6.90 9.56
CA ARG A 61 -9.82 6.81 8.10
C ARG A 61 -10.39 5.48 7.67
N THR A 62 -9.94 4.40 8.31
CA THR A 62 -10.49 3.07 8.09
C THR A 62 -11.98 3.02 8.41
N SER A 63 -12.39 3.66 9.52
CA SER A 63 -13.80 3.74 9.91
C SER A 63 -14.63 4.56 8.93
N GLU A 64 -14.10 5.67 8.41
CA GLU A 64 -14.76 6.47 7.36
C GLU A 64 -14.96 5.69 6.06
N PHE A 65 -13.93 5.01 5.55
CA PHE A 65 -14.04 4.19 4.33
C PHE A 65 -15.07 3.08 4.50
N ARG A 66 -15.00 2.36 5.63
CA ARG A 66 -15.96 1.33 5.99
C ARG A 66 -17.39 1.88 6.04
N HIS A 67 -17.59 3.07 6.60
CA HIS A 67 -18.91 3.70 6.66
C HIS A 67 -19.44 4.04 5.27
N ILE A 68 -18.62 4.65 4.41
CA ILE A 68 -18.99 5.00 3.03
C ILE A 68 -19.38 3.76 2.24
N ILE A 69 -18.54 2.73 2.26
CA ILE A 69 -18.77 1.47 1.54
C ILE A 69 -20.07 0.79 2.00
N ARG A 70 -20.35 0.77 3.31
CA ARG A 70 -21.57 0.13 3.84
C ARG A 70 -22.84 0.93 3.59
N LYS A 71 -22.74 2.26 3.48
CA LYS A 71 -23.90 3.15 3.33
C LYS A 71 -24.31 3.33 1.86
N THR A 72 -23.33 3.30 0.95
CA THR A 72 -23.53 3.58 -0.47
C THR A 72 -23.56 2.28 -1.27
N HIS A 73 -24.66 2.03 -1.99
CA HIS A 73 -24.81 0.81 -2.79
C HIS A 73 -24.12 0.89 -4.16
N ASP A 74 -24.00 2.08 -4.75
CA ASP A 74 -23.31 2.31 -6.02
C ASP A 74 -21.81 2.48 -5.79
N PRO A 75 -20.95 1.57 -6.31
CA PRO A 75 -19.51 1.69 -6.17
C PRO A 75 -18.94 3.00 -6.73
N SER A 76 -19.56 3.57 -7.77
CA SER A 76 -19.10 4.82 -8.38
C SER A 76 -19.22 5.99 -7.40
N GLU A 77 -20.31 6.00 -6.61
CA GLU A 77 -20.57 7.04 -5.63
C GLU A 77 -19.67 6.88 -4.39
N TRP A 78 -19.43 5.64 -3.94
CA TRP A 78 -18.50 5.42 -2.83
C TRP A 78 -17.06 5.80 -3.23
N VAL A 79 -16.65 5.55 -4.48
CA VAL A 79 -15.28 5.84 -4.95
C VAL A 79 -15.10 7.35 -4.92
N LYS A 80 -16.08 8.10 -5.44
CA LYS A 80 -16.09 9.56 -5.43
C LYS A 80 -15.95 10.13 -4.01
N ASN A 81 -16.69 9.57 -3.04
CA ASN A 81 -16.63 10.03 -1.66
C ASN A 81 -15.29 9.71 -0.99
N GLY A 82 -14.75 8.51 -1.21
CA GLY A 82 -13.43 8.14 -0.70
C GLY A 82 -12.29 8.92 -1.35
N LEU A 83 -12.38 9.22 -2.66
CA LEU A 83 -11.46 10.10 -3.36
C LEU A 83 -11.41 11.49 -2.75
N ARG A 84 -12.57 12.05 -2.41
CA ARG A 84 -12.64 13.36 -1.72
C ARG A 84 -11.85 13.32 -0.40
N ILE A 85 -12.06 12.30 0.42
CA ILE A 85 -11.32 12.11 1.69
C ILE A 85 -9.81 12.01 1.43
N LEU A 86 -9.41 11.19 0.45
CA LEU A 86 -8.01 10.96 0.13
C LEU A 86 -7.33 12.20 -0.48
N ALA A 87 -8.05 13.00 -1.27
CA ALA A 87 -7.55 14.24 -1.86
C ALA A 87 -7.36 15.37 -0.82
N GLU A 88 -8.19 15.37 0.23
CA GLU A 88 -8.08 16.23 1.41
C GLU A 88 -6.88 15.86 2.31
N LEU A 89 -6.28 14.67 2.14
CA LEU A 89 -5.11 14.29 2.91
C LEU A 89 -3.90 15.17 2.58
N HIS A 90 -3.28 15.67 3.64
CA HIS A 90 -2.02 16.40 3.58
C HIS A 90 -0.85 15.40 3.50
N TYR A 91 -0.55 14.92 2.29
CA TYR A 91 0.65 14.14 1.97
C TYR A 91 1.96 14.96 2.03
N HIS A 92 2.16 15.75 3.08
CA HIS A 92 3.33 16.64 3.23
C HIS A 92 4.19 16.26 4.42
N GLU A 93 3.63 15.54 5.38
CA GLU A 93 4.26 15.18 6.65
C GLU A 93 4.64 13.69 6.62
N THR A 94 5.90 13.39 6.29
CA THR A 94 6.42 12.01 6.18
C THR A 94 6.44 11.29 7.52
N ASP A 95 6.52 12.03 8.62
CA ASP A 95 6.44 11.55 10.00
C ASP A 95 5.03 11.03 10.37
N GLN A 96 4.02 11.28 9.54
CA GLN A 96 2.70 10.68 9.71
C GLN A 96 2.59 9.26 9.16
N PHE A 97 3.67 8.70 8.60
CA PHE A 97 3.68 7.35 8.03
C PHE A 97 4.52 6.39 8.86
N GLU A 98 4.06 5.14 8.91
CA GLU A 98 4.87 4.04 9.41
C GLU A 98 5.88 3.59 8.35
N PRO A 99 7.06 3.09 8.79
CA PRO A 99 8.01 2.46 7.89
C PRO A 99 7.43 1.22 7.18
N GLU A 100 6.65 0.41 7.90
CA GLU A 100 6.09 -0.84 7.37
C GLU A 100 5.08 -0.55 6.25
N LEU A 101 5.29 -1.18 5.09
CA LEU A 101 4.34 -1.17 3.98
C LEU A 101 3.40 -2.37 4.11
N THR A 102 2.23 -2.31 3.47
CA THR A 102 1.34 -3.47 3.38
C THR A 102 0.86 -3.70 1.95
N ALA A 103 0.57 -4.96 1.61
CA ALA A 103 -0.07 -5.30 0.35
C ALA A 103 -1.18 -6.34 0.56
N LEU A 104 -2.27 -6.19 -0.20
CA LEU A 104 -3.40 -7.10 -0.19
C LEU A 104 -3.24 -8.13 -1.31
N PHE A 105 -3.47 -9.39 -0.98
CA PHE A 105 -3.45 -10.50 -1.91
C PHE A 105 -4.74 -11.32 -1.78
N SER A 106 -5.13 -11.98 -2.87
CA SER A 106 -6.04 -13.12 -2.79
C SER A 106 -5.40 -14.22 -1.93
N ASP A 107 -6.23 -15.00 -1.24
CA ASP A 107 -5.72 -16.05 -0.34
C ASP A 107 -4.94 -17.15 -1.09
N ASP A 108 -5.28 -17.40 -2.35
CA ASP A 108 -4.64 -18.36 -3.27
C ASP A 108 -3.43 -17.79 -4.04
N SER A 109 -2.92 -16.62 -3.62
CA SER A 109 -1.84 -15.93 -4.31
C SER A 109 -0.49 -16.64 -4.14
N THR A 110 0.01 -17.24 -5.22
CA THR A 110 1.31 -17.93 -5.25
C THR A 110 2.49 -17.00 -4.94
N ILE A 111 2.43 -15.74 -5.35
CA ILE A 111 3.46 -14.74 -5.01
C ILE A 111 3.44 -14.42 -3.51
N ALA A 112 2.26 -14.35 -2.89
CA ALA A 112 2.15 -14.13 -1.45
C ALA A 112 2.74 -15.31 -0.66
N ASP A 113 2.51 -16.54 -1.10
CA ASP A 113 3.09 -17.75 -0.52
C ASP A 113 4.61 -17.77 -0.64
N ALA A 114 5.14 -17.44 -1.81
CA ALA A 114 6.57 -17.36 -2.04
C ALA A 114 7.23 -16.31 -1.14
N LEU A 115 6.63 -15.12 -1.03
CA LEU A 115 7.11 -14.03 -0.19
C LEU A 115 7.11 -14.41 1.29
N LEU A 116 6.02 -15.00 1.81
CA LEU A 116 5.98 -15.46 3.20
C LEU A 116 6.98 -16.58 3.48
N LYS A 117 7.13 -17.54 2.56
CA LYS A 117 8.07 -18.65 2.71
C LYS A 117 9.51 -18.18 2.72
N ALA A 118 9.85 -17.20 1.89
CA ALA A 118 11.16 -16.56 1.90
C ALA A 118 11.38 -15.73 3.18
N GLY A 119 10.31 -15.14 3.72
CA GLY A 119 10.33 -14.27 4.90
C GLY A 119 11.01 -12.93 4.67
N GLN A 120 11.63 -12.73 3.51
CA GLN A 120 12.40 -11.55 3.14
C GLN A 120 12.32 -11.36 1.62
N CYS A 121 12.30 -10.11 1.17
CA CYS A 121 12.32 -9.80 -0.25
C CYS A 121 13.00 -8.46 -0.50
N ARG A 122 13.33 -8.22 -1.76
CA ARG A 122 13.72 -6.91 -2.26
C ARG A 122 12.59 -6.31 -3.07
N LEU A 123 12.23 -5.07 -2.77
CA LEU A 123 11.22 -4.33 -3.53
C LEU A 123 11.88 -3.18 -4.28
N ARG A 124 11.64 -3.13 -5.59
CA ARG A 124 12.08 -2.06 -6.49
C ARG A 124 10.91 -1.17 -6.88
N PHE A 125 11.07 0.13 -6.72
CA PHE A 125 10.06 1.14 -7.02
C PHE A 125 10.62 2.09 -8.06
N ALA A 126 9.90 2.32 -9.16
CA ALA A 126 10.40 3.17 -10.23
C ALA A 126 9.27 3.95 -10.90
N GLU A 127 9.54 5.23 -11.20
CA GLU A 127 8.72 6.04 -12.11
C GLU A 127 9.55 7.17 -12.73
N GLY A 128 9.54 7.26 -14.06
CA GLY A 128 10.39 8.21 -14.79
C GLY A 128 11.87 7.91 -14.55
N SER A 129 12.62 8.90 -14.06
CA SER A 129 14.05 8.77 -13.72
C SER A 129 14.31 8.48 -12.23
N ILE A 130 13.26 8.34 -11.41
CA ILE A 130 13.39 8.08 -9.97
C ILE A 130 13.23 6.59 -9.74
N GLU A 131 14.17 6.03 -8.99
CA GLU A 131 14.18 4.63 -8.59
C GLU A 131 14.62 4.49 -7.13
N TYR A 132 13.97 3.58 -6.42
CA TYR A 132 14.33 3.16 -5.06
C TYR A 132 14.34 1.64 -4.98
N GLU A 133 15.21 1.09 -4.15
CA GLU A 133 15.30 -0.34 -3.88
C GLU A 133 15.61 -0.56 -2.40
N PHE A 134 14.80 -1.37 -1.72
CA PHE A 134 15.02 -1.71 -0.33
C PHE A 134 14.75 -3.19 -0.07
N ASP A 135 15.44 -3.73 0.92
CA ASP A 135 15.18 -5.06 1.45
C ASP A 135 14.15 -4.97 2.58
N PHE A 136 13.26 -5.96 2.64
CA PHE A 136 12.16 -6.01 3.59
C PHE A 136 12.07 -7.38 4.27
N ASP A 137 11.77 -7.37 5.55
CA ASP A 137 11.19 -8.51 6.25
C ASP A 137 9.71 -8.64 5.90
N VAL A 138 9.27 -9.86 5.61
CA VAL A 138 7.90 -10.16 5.19
C VAL A 138 7.19 -10.94 6.29
N ARG A 139 6.02 -10.46 6.68
CA ARG A 139 5.13 -11.16 7.64
C ARG A 139 3.69 -11.15 7.17
N SER A 140 2.89 -12.05 7.74
CA SER A 140 1.44 -11.94 7.62
C SER A 140 0.94 -10.90 8.61
N ILE A 141 -0.07 -10.12 8.22
CA ILE A 141 -0.81 -9.24 9.11
C ILE A 141 -2.11 -9.95 9.51
N ASP A 142 -2.36 -10.08 10.80
CA ASP A 142 -3.59 -10.70 11.31
C ASP A 142 -4.81 -9.81 11.08
N ARG A 143 -5.98 -10.43 10.90
CA ARG A 143 -7.24 -9.71 10.58
C ARG A 143 -7.66 -8.69 11.62
N ASP A 144 -7.25 -8.91 12.87
CA ASP A 144 -7.57 -8.04 14.00
C ASP A 144 -6.56 -6.89 14.17
N GLU A 145 -5.45 -6.89 13.42
CA GLU A 145 -4.50 -5.77 13.39
C GLU A 145 -5.08 -4.57 12.62
N GLU A 146 -4.78 -3.36 13.09
CA GLU A 146 -5.29 -2.13 12.48
C GLU A 146 -4.86 -1.97 11.01
N TYR A 147 -3.63 -2.38 10.67
CA TYR A 147 -3.13 -2.30 9.31
C TYR A 147 -3.78 -3.30 8.36
N PHE A 148 -4.28 -4.44 8.85
CA PHE A 148 -5.10 -5.31 8.01
C PHE A 148 -6.36 -4.58 7.58
N GLN A 149 -7.08 -3.99 8.54
CA GLN A 149 -8.33 -3.29 8.28
C GLN A 149 -8.10 -2.08 7.38
N ALA A 150 -7.07 -1.28 7.65
CA ALA A 150 -6.71 -0.13 6.83
C ALA A 150 -6.48 -0.54 5.38
N THR A 151 -5.71 -1.60 5.16
CA THR A 151 -5.36 -2.09 3.83
C THR A 151 -6.55 -2.69 3.12
N TYR A 152 -7.36 -3.48 3.82
CA TYR A 152 -8.59 -4.04 3.27
C TYR A 152 -9.55 -2.95 2.81
N TRP A 153 -9.93 -2.02 3.70
CA TRP A 153 -10.93 -1.00 3.38
C TRP A 153 -10.45 0.00 2.34
N HIS A 154 -9.15 0.33 2.34
CA HIS A 154 -8.56 1.16 1.28
C HIS A 154 -8.62 0.47 -0.08
N ASN A 155 -8.28 -0.82 -0.18
CA ASN A 155 -8.37 -1.55 -1.44
C ASN A 155 -9.83 -1.75 -1.87
N HIS A 156 -10.75 -2.00 -0.94
CA HIS A 156 -12.18 -2.20 -1.26
C HIS A 156 -12.82 -0.93 -1.83
N LEU A 157 -12.34 0.23 -1.40
CA LEU A 157 -12.79 1.51 -1.93
C LEU A 157 -12.60 1.57 -3.45
N PHE A 158 -11.48 1.07 -3.97
CA PHE A 158 -11.13 1.12 -5.40
C PHE A 158 -11.40 -0.18 -6.17
N ASN A 159 -11.61 -1.29 -5.46
CA ASN A 159 -11.91 -2.59 -6.05
C ASN A 159 -13.20 -3.17 -5.43
N PRO A 160 -14.37 -2.87 -6.04
CA PRO A 160 -15.66 -3.38 -5.58
C PRO A 160 -15.80 -4.90 -5.69
N ALA A 161 -14.98 -5.52 -6.54
CA ALA A 161 -14.94 -6.96 -6.76
C ALA A 161 -13.79 -7.62 -5.98
N LEU A 162 -13.39 -7.07 -4.83
CA LEU A 162 -12.39 -7.69 -3.98
C LEU A 162 -12.77 -9.16 -3.68
N PRO A 163 -11.81 -10.09 -3.75
CA PRO A 163 -12.06 -11.49 -3.42
C PRO A 163 -12.67 -11.65 -2.02
N GLY A 164 -13.55 -12.64 -1.85
CA GLY A 164 -14.17 -12.94 -0.56
C GLY A 164 -13.17 -13.41 0.51
N GLN A 165 -12.05 -14.00 0.09
CA GLN A 165 -10.95 -14.40 0.95
C GLN A 165 -9.66 -13.70 0.49
N VAL A 166 -9.10 -12.90 1.39
CA VAL A 166 -7.90 -12.12 1.18
C VAL A 166 -6.99 -12.25 2.40
N ARG A 167 -5.72 -11.98 2.17
CA ARG A 167 -4.68 -11.87 3.19
C ARG A 167 -3.89 -10.59 2.96
N VAL A 168 -3.31 -10.06 4.03
CA VAL A 168 -2.47 -8.87 3.97
C VAL A 168 -1.07 -9.27 4.43
N LEU A 169 -0.06 -8.88 3.66
CA LEU A 169 1.33 -9.02 4.06
C LEU A 169 1.90 -7.66 4.48
N GLY A 170 2.71 -7.69 5.53
CA GLY A 170 3.52 -6.58 6.01
C GLY A 170 4.94 -6.69 5.47
N PHE A 171 5.50 -5.55 5.09
CA PHE A 171 6.86 -5.41 4.60
C PHE A 171 7.57 -4.38 5.49
N SER A 172 8.32 -4.87 6.47
CA SER A 172 9.10 -4.04 7.38
C SER A 172 10.48 -3.78 6.76
N PRO A 173 10.86 -2.53 6.50
CA PRO A 173 12.10 -2.23 5.80
C PRO A 173 13.33 -2.55 6.67
N ARG A 174 14.38 -3.08 6.04
CA ARG A 174 15.69 -3.30 6.65
C ARG A 174 16.59 -2.12 6.32
N LEU A 175 16.68 -1.19 7.27
CA LEU A 175 17.34 0.11 7.13
C LEU A 175 18.61 0.20 7.97
#